data_AF-A0A549SZ59-F1
#
_entry.id   AF-A0A549SZ59-F1
#
_cell.length_a   1.000
_cell.length_b   1.000
_cell.length_c   1.000
_cell.angle_alpha   90.00
_cell.angle_beta   90.00
_cell.angle_gamma   90.00
#
_symmetry.space_group_name_H-M   'P 1'
#
loop_
_entity.id
_entity.type
_entity.pdbx_description
1 polymer ?
#
loop_
_entity_poly.entity_id
_entity_poly.type
_entity_poly.pdbx_seq_one_letter_code
_entity_poly.pdbx_strand_id
1 'polypeptide(L)'
;MPWRSPWQLTGGAWAVLCPADGFQGLQTKGNALQGDVRFEDSRIECRRRSPSGKRSPRVGRGGWSFRTGLLVVLALAVAACGHRPDAMIPVAYDPPPDSKVDMLVATTRAPSDDPAVRYSGERGESLRLDNVVVSIPPLHAREVGAIELPPSTGRPDPQKSFVVTQAQAVDDRGAEAWFKRTGKPSRRVLVFVHGFNNNYTEAVFRFAQIAHDIKVDAAPVLFTWPSRANTLDYVYDRESTIYSRFGLVEALEKATAAPDVADVTILAHSMGSWLTMEALRELAIRHGRVSPKIRNVVLASPDIDVDVFRRQVLELGKQHPRITIYSSRNDKALKVSTFLAGDVDRLGGADLRPYEKILAEHNISFIDASDAKQIDPLGHNAFAESSEMLQSLTARLSEQSLETSPSIGRSLIGRATLAPARVLTAIANPER
;
A
#
# COMPACT_ATOMS: atom_id res chain seq x y z
N MET A 1 8.35 39.95 23.34
CA MET A 1 7.44 39.25 24.27
C MET A 1 7.28 37.81 23.77
N PRO A 2 7.91 36.80 24.38
CA PRO A 2 7.78 35.42 23.94
C PRO A 2 6.71 34.69 24.78
N TRP A 3 5.78 34.04 24.10
CA TRP A 3 4.77 33.17 24.72
C TRP A 3 5.34 31.76 24.91
N ARG A 4 5.16 31.25 26.13
CA ARG A 4 5.66 29.96 26.62
C ARG A 4 4.71 28.81 26.24
N SER A 5 5.31 27.68 25.91
CA SER A 5 4.72 26.34 25.82
C SER A 5 4.48 25.72 27.21
N PRO A 6 3.36 25.01 27.48
CA PRO A 6 3.16 24.27 28.71
C PRO A 6 3.17 22.76 28.46
N TRP A 7 4.35 22.14 28.41
CA TRP A 7 4.49 20.69 28.63
C TRP A 7 5.81 20.42 29.35
N GLN A 8 5.76 20.45 30.68
CA GLN A 8 6.74 19.81 31.55
C GLN A 8 5.96 18.89 32.47
N LEU A 9 6.08 17.59 32.27
CA LEU A 9 5.80 16.61 33.31
C LEU A 9 6.98 15.66 33.41
N THR A 10 7.55 15.70 34.59
CA THR A 10 8.71 15.00 35.11
C THR A 10 8.47 13.50 35.22
N GLY A 11 9.55 12.73 35.10
CA GLY A 11 9.57 11.28 35.17
C GLY A 11 8.99 10.67 36.45
N GLY A 12 8.41 9.48 36.30
CA GLY A 12 7.98 8.60 37.37
C GLY A 12 7.85 7.18 36.82
N ALA A 13 8.61 6.26 37.42
CA ALA A 13 8.61 4.85 37.11
C ALA A 13 7.23 4.21 37.35
N TRP A 14 6.76 3.39 36.42
CA TRP A 14 5.53 2.61 36.58
C TRP A 14 5.87 1.24 37.16
N ALA A 15 5.66 1.09 38.47
CA ALA A 15 5.56 -0.19 39.14
C ALA A 15 4.13 -0.74 38.98
N VAL A 16 4.02 -1.99 38.54
CA VAL A 16 2.77 -2.75 38.47
C VAL A 16 2.42 -3.23 39.88
N LEU A 17 1.25 -2.81 40.39
CA LEU A 17 0.65 -3.34 41.62
C LEU A 17 -0.75 -3.88 41.31
N CYS A 18 -0.91 -5.19 41.43
CA CYS A 18 -2.21 -5.84 41.62
C CYS A 18 -2.81 -5.45 42.98
N PRO A 19 -4.14 -5.42 43.10
CA PRO A 19 -4.79 -5.76 44.35
C PRO A 19 -5.72 -6.96 44.21
N ALA A 20 -5.54 -7.91 45.12
CA ALA A 20 -6.52 -8.92 45.49
C ALA A 20 -7.36 -8.42 46.69
N ASP A 21 -8.56 -8.99 46.78
CA ASP A 21 -9.43 -9.14 47.95
C ASP A 21 -10.31 -7.97 48.44
N GLY A 22 -11.60 -8.07 48.08
CA GLY A 22 -12.62 -8.53 49.02
C GLY A 22 -13.52 -7.48 49.67
N PHE A 23 -14.84 -7.55 49.42
CA PHE A 23 -15.86 -7.42 50.48
C PHE A 23 -17.21 -8.04 50.04
N GLN A 24 -17.76 -8.84 50.95
CA GLN A 24 -19.08 -9.48 51.00
C GLN A 24 -20.22 -8.43 50.92
N GLY A 25 -21.47 -8.67 50.56
CA GLY A 25 -22.29 -9.85 50.33
C GLY A 25 -23.75 -9.45 50.64
N LEU A 26 -24.72 -9.80 49.77
CA LEU A 26 -26.15 -9.81 50.09
C LEU A 26 -26.87 -10.77 49.13
N GLN A 27 -27.21 -11.95 49.66
CA GLN A 27 -28.05 -12.96 49.02
C GLN A 27 -29.53 -12.63 49.23
N THR A 28 -30.40 -13.01 48.28
CA THR A 28 -31.46 -14.01 48.53
C THR A 28 -32.00 -14.63 47.22
N LYS A 29 -32.00 -15.98 47.20
CA LYS A 29 -32.91 -16.97 46.57
C LYS A 29 -33.16 -16.91 45.04
N GLY A 30 -33.02 -17.98 44.26
CA GLY A 30 -32.77 -19.39 44.55
C GLY A 30 -32.76 -20.27 43.28
N ASN A 31 -32.59 -21.57 43.50
CA ASN A 31 -32.62 -22.72 42.58
C ASN A 31 -31.42 -22.91 41.64
N ALA A 32 -30.52 -23.84 41.96
CA ALA A 32 -30.65 -25.24 41.56
C ALA A 32 -29.29 -25.98 41.63
N LEU A 33 -29.31 -27.11 42.36
CA LEU A 33 -28.50 -28.32 42.20
C LEU A 33 -27.00 -28.24 42.57
N GLN A 34 -26.74 -28.76 43.77
CA GLN A 34 -25.46 -29.04 44.39
C GLN A 34 -25.24 -30.56 44.39
N GLY A 35 -23.99 -30.99 44.24
CA GLY A 35 -23.62 -32.39 44.36
C GLY A 35 -22.15 -32.63 44.08
N ASP A 36 -21.31 -32.33 45.07
CA ASP A 36 -19.94 -32.82 45.21
C ASP A 36 -19.88 -34.36 45.16
N VAL A 37 -18.68 -34.90 44.89
CA VAL A 37 -17.99 -35.90 45.73
C VAL A 37 -16.72 -36.39 45.00
N ARG A 38 -15.56 -36.22 45.64
CA ARG A 38 -14.43 -37.16 45.54
C ARG A 38 -14.56 -38.18 46.68
N PHE A 39 -14.24 -39.45 46.44
CA PHE A 39 -13.22 -40.22 47.18
C PHE A 39 -13.16 -41.69 46.67
N GLU A 40 -11.93 -42.20 46.65
CA GLU A 40 -11.40 -43.58 46.63
C GLU A 40 -12.11 -44.81 46.00
N ASP A 41 -11.28 -45.49 45.18
CA ASP A 41 -10.96 -46.93 45.12
C ASP A 41 -12.05 -47.98 44.83
N SER A 42 -11.97 -48.62 43.66
CA SER A 42 -12.42 -50.00 43.43
C SER A 42 -11.71 -50.59 42.20
N ARG A 43 -10.82 -51.57 42.44
CA ARG A 43 -10.16 -52.41 41.43
C ARG A 43 -11.17 -53.28 40.67
N ILE A 44 -11.00 -53.45 39.35
CA ILE A 44 -11.32 -54.69 38.63
C ILE A 44 -10.23 -55.00 37.61
N GLU A 45 -9.85 -56.27 37.58
CA GLU A 45 -8.72 -56.89 36.89
C GLU A 45 -8.72 -56.76 35.37
N CYS A 46 -7.53 -56.61 34.79
CA CYS A 46 -7.30 -56.91 33.38
C CYS A 46 -6.18 -57.95 33.23
N ARG A 47 -6.60 -59.16 32.83
CA ARG A 47 -5.78 -60.35 32.51
C ARG A 47 -4.54 -60.00 31.68
N ARG A 48 -3.37 -60.46 32.14
CA ARG A 48 -2.19 -60.64 31.28
C ARG A 48 -2.48 -61.74 30.24
N ARG A 49 -2.64 -61.36 28.98
CA ARG A 49 -2.36 -62.26 27.84
C ARG A 49 -0.92 -62.02 27.40
N SER A 50 -0.11 -63.06 27.49
CA SER A 50 1.21 -63.15 26.87
C SER A 50 1.07 -63.17 25.35
N PRO A 51 1.76 -62.30 24.59
CA PRO A 51 2.05 -62.57 23.19
C PRO A 51 3.38 -63.33 23.13
N SER A 52 3.25 -64.61 22.79
CA SER A 52 4.31 -65.44 22.26
C SER A 52 4.95 -64.79 21.02
N GLY A 53 6.24 -65.07 20.82
CA GLY A 53 6.85 -65.05 19.50
C GLY A 53 7.40 -63.70 19.04
N LYS A 54 8.68 -63.50 19.34
CA LYS A 54 9.56 -62.59 18.60
C LYS A 54 9.43 -62.83 17.08
N ARG A 55 8.98 -61.83 16.34
CA ARG A 55 9.44 -61.57 14.97
C ARG A 55 9.89 -60.12 14.90
N SER A 56 11.20 -59.95 14.79
CA SER A 56 11.86 -58.69 14.48
C SER A 56 11.25 -58.05 13.24
N PRO A 57 10.78 -56.79 13.29
CA PRO A 57 10.47 -56.08 12.05
C PRO A 57 11.79 -55.91 11.29
N ARG A 58 11.83 -56.43 10.06
CA ARG A 58 12.89 -56.05 9.11
C ARG A 58 12.81 -54.53 8.98
N VAL A 59 13.83 -53.84 9.48
CA VAL A 59 14.06 -52.43 9.21
C VAL A 59 14.26 -52.32 7.69
N GLY A 60 13.20 -51.94 6.99
CA GLY A 60 13.27 -51.53 5.60
C GLY A 60 14.15 -50.28 5.51
N ARG A 61 15.43 -50.47 5.19
CA ARG A 61 16.32 -49.41 4.72
C ARG A 61 15.80 -48.93 3.36
N GLY A 62 14.80 -48.05 3.36
CA GLY A 62 14.21 -47.56 2.10
C GLY A 62 13.39 -46.28 2.17
N GLY A 63 13.03 -45.77 3.36
CA GLY A 63 12.16 -44.59 3.47
C GLY A 63 12.79 -43.34 4.07
N TRP A 64 14.02 -43.43 4.61
CA TRP A 64 14.65 -42.29 5.30
C TRP A 64 15.26 -41.28 4.34
N SER A 65 15.83 -41.72 3.21
CA SER A 65 16.48 -40.84 2.22
C SER A 65 15.51 -39.92 1.47
N PHE A 66 14.26 -40.36 1.26
CA PHE A 66 13.26 -39.54 0.56
C PHE A 66 12.69 -38.42 1.43
N ARG A 67 12.50 -38.67 2.73
CA ARG A 67 11.96 -37.68 3.68
C ARG A 67 12.99 -36.61 4.06
N THR A 68 14.26 -36.98 4.26
CA THR A 68 15.34 -35.99 4.43
C THR A 68 15.62 -35.24 3.14
N GLY A 69 15.57 -35.91 1.97
CA GLY A 69 15.69 -35.24 0.67
C GLY A 69 14.60 -34.17 0.45
N LEU A 70 13.34 -34.50 0.75
CA LEU A 70 12.23 -33.55 0.66
C LEU A 70 12.37 -32.39 1.64
N LEU A 71 12.78 -32.64 2.90
CA LEU A 71 12.99 -31.58 3.89
C LEU A 71 14.18 -30.67 3.54
N VAL A 72 15.25 -31.21 2.95
CA VAL A 72 16.39 -30.41 2.47
C VAL A 72 16.01 -29.60 1.23
N VAL A 73 15.23 -30.15 0.30
CA VAL A 73 14.69 -29.40 -0.84
C VAL A 73 13.72 -28.32 -0.37
N LEU A 74 12.86 -28.60 0.62
CA LEU A 74 11.99 -27.59 1.22
C LEU A 74 12.79 -26.51 1.95
N ALA A 75 13.82 -26.90 2.71
CA ALA A 75 14.70 -25.96 3.43
C ALA A 75 15.54 -25.10 2.48
N LEU A 76 16.03 -25.67 1.37
CA LEU A 76 16.70 -24.92 0.29
C LEU A 76 15.73 -24.03 -0.48
N ALA A 77 14.47 -24.45 -0.65
CA ALA A 77 13.42 -23.63 -1.25
C ALA A 77 12.98 -22.48 -0.34
N VAL A 78 13.02 -22.65 0.99
CA VAL A 78 12.78 -21.58 1.98
C VAL A 78 14.02 -20.67 2.12
N ALA A 79 15.24 -21.20 1.96
CA ALA A 79 16.46 -20.39 1.92
C ALA A 79 16.61 -19.56 0.62
N ALA A 80 15.83 -19.88 -0.41
CA ALA A 80 15.70 -19.10 -1.65
C ALA A 80 14.69 -17.95 -1.53
N CYS A 81 14.25 -17.58 -0.32
CA CYS A 81 13.57 -16.31 -0.09
C CYS A 81 14.47 -15.18 -0.62
N GLY A 82 14.08 -14.65 -1.78
CA GLY A 82 14.84 -13.65 -2.52
C GLY A 82 15.19 -12.48 -1.62
N HIS A 83 16.48 -12.22 -1.48
CA HIS A 83 16.97 -11.06 -0.78
C HIS A 83 16.45 -9.79 -1.48
N ARG A 84 15.64 -9.01 -0.77
CA ARG A 84 15.08 -7.75 -1.27
C ARG A 84 16.17 -6.68 -1.10
N PRO A 85 16.68 -6.08 -2.18
CA PRO A 85 17.89 -5.27 -2.09
C PRO A 85 17.63 -3.95 -1.38
N ASP A 86 18.53 -3.60 -0.48
CA ASP A 86 18.70 -2.27 0.06
C ASP A 86 19.58 -1.46 -0.91
N ALA A 87 18.96 -0.60 -1.72
CA ALA A 87 19.62 0.03 -2.87
C ALA A 87 19.52 1.56 -2.88
N MET A 88 19.49 2.18 -1.70
CA MET A 88 19.37 3.63 -1.56
C MET A 88 20.70 4.39 -1.61
N ILE A 89 21.85 3.70 -1.71
CA ILE A 89 23.16 4.34 -1.89
C ILE A 89 23.20 4.97 -3.30
N PRO A 90 23.36 6.30 -3.42
CA PRO A 90 23.41 6.95 -4.72
C PRO A 90 24.63 6.50 -5.56
N VAL A 91 24.38 6.17 -6.82
CA VAL A 91 25.39 5.88 -7.83
C VAL A 91 25.69 7.16 -8.60
N ALA A 92 26.99 7.49 -8.74
CA ALA A 92 27.43 8.62 -9.54
C ALA A 92 27.19 8.34 -11.03
N TYR A 93 26.04 8.76 -11.53
CA TYR A 93 25.60 8.61 -12.91
C TYR A 93 24.59 9.71 -13.25
N ASP A 94 24.71 10.31 -14.43
CA ASP A 94 23.74 11.28 -14.94
C ASP A 94 22.86 10.61 -16.00
N PRO A 95 21.62 10.18 -15.65
CA PRO A 95 20.76 9.48 -16.58
C PRO A 95 20.24 10.42 -17.67
N PRO A 96 20.07 9.91 -18.91
CA PRO A 96 19.32 10.61 -19.94
C PRO A 96 17.95 11.09 -19.42
N PRO A 97 17.44 12.25 -19.89
CA PRO A 97 16.16 12.79 -19.40
C PRO A 97 14.99 11.81 -19.51
N ASP A 98 14.97 10.97 -20.54
CA ASP A 98 13.95 9.95 -20.79
C ASP A 98 14.15 8.65 -19.99
N SER A 99 15.20 8.54 -19.20
CA SER A 99 15.50 7.45 -18.27
C SER A 99 15.55 7.91 -16.81
N LYS A 100 15.13 9.15 -16.53
CA LYS A 100 15.24 9.78 -15.21
C LYS A 100 13.87 10.02 -14.61
N VAL A 101 13.70 9.67 -13.33
CA VAL A 101 12.56 10.09 -12.51
C VAL A 101 13.08 10.87 -11.31
N ASP A 102 12.73 12.16 -11.24
CA ASP A 102 13.00 13.06 -10.11
C ASP A 102 11.72 13.16 -9.28
N MET A 103 11.75 12.65 -8.04
CA MET A 103 10.57 12.54 -7.17
C MET A 103 10.81 13.11 -5.77
N LEU A 104 9.77 13.68 -5.19
CA LEU A 104 9.73 14.01 -3.77
C LEU A 104 9.18 12.81 -3.00
N VAL A 105 9.88 12.34 -1.98
CA VAL A 105 9.44 11.24 -1.12
C VAL A 105 9.11 11.79 0.25
N ALA A 106 7.86 11.65 0.68
CA ALA A 106 7.39 11.94 2.02
C ALA A 106 7.25 10.63 2.80
N THR A 107 7.87 10.53 3.97
CA THR A 107 7.86 9.30 4.77
C THR A 107 7.65 9.50 6.26
N THR A 108 6.94 8.56 6.87
CA THR A 108 6.77 8.40 8.32
C THR A 108 7.60 7.22 8.87
N ARG A 109 8.53 6.67 8.07
CA ARG A 109 9.45 5.62 8.50
C ARG A 109 10.52 6.18 9.43
N ALA A 110 10.97 5.37 10.37
CA ALA A 110 12.13 5.68 11.20
C ALA A 110 13.41 5.63 10.33
N PRO A 111 14.32 6.60 10.48
CA PRO A 111 15.60 6.56 9.78
C PRO A 111 16.40 5.32 10.16
N SER A 112 17.22 4.83 9.23
CA SER A 112 18.18 3.75 9.45
C SER A 112 19.59 4.31 9.52
N ASP A 113 20.43 3.71 10.34
CA ASP A 113 21.88 3.99 10.36
C ASP A 113 22.59 3.41 9.13
N ASP A 114 21.96 2.44 8.44
CA ASP A 114 22.45 1.89 7.18
C ASP A 114 22.00 2.78 6.00
N PRO A 115 22.93 3.45 5.27
CA PRO A 115 22.59 4.29 4.13
C PRO A 115 21.97 3.53 2.94
N ALA A 116 22.19 2.21 2.83
CA ALA A 116 21.56 1.38 1.81
C ALA A 116 20.07 1.17 2.07
N VAL A 117 19.68 1.09 3.34
CA VAL A 117 18.29 1.00 3.79
C VAL A 117 17.64 2.38 3.81
N ARG A 118 18.37 3.38 4.34
CA ARG A 118 17.98 4.79 4.57
C ARG A 118 16.82 4.99 5.54
N TYR A 119 15.70 4.29 5.33
CA TYR A 119 14.53 4.27 6.21
C TYR A 119 14.05 2.84 6.43
N SER A 120 13.81 2.50 7.69
CA SER A 120 13.45 1.15 8.11
C SER A 120 11.94 0.85 7.93
N GLY A 121 11.54 -0.36 8.33
CA GLY A 121 10.13 -0.74 8.51
C GLY A 121 9.51 -0.26 9.82
N GLU A 122 10.26 0.44 10.67
CA GLU A 122 9.78 0.93 11.96
C GLU A 122 9.17 2.33 11.85
N ARG A 123 8.28 2.65 12.79
CA ARG A 123 7.56 3.94 12.85
C ARG A 123 8.49 5.08 13.27
N GLY A 124 8.54 6.13 12.47
CA GLY A 124 9.20 7.40 12.81
C GLY A 124 8.21 8.41 13.38
N GLU A 125 8.68 9.27 14.27
CA GLU A 125 7.84 10.23 15.02
C GLU A 125 7.34 11.43 14.22
N SER A 126 7.84 11.62 12.99
CA SER A 126 7.56 12.81 12.19
C SER A 126 7.60 12.51 10.69
N LEU A 127 6.95 13.37 9.91
CA LEU A 127 7.08 13.38 8.45
C LEU A 127 8.50 13.85 8.08
N ARG A 128 9.17 13.09 7.21
CA ARG A 128 10.46 13.44 6.62
C ARG A 128 10.31 13.51 5.11
N LEU A 129 11.08 14.40 4.49
CA LEU A 129 11.06 14.63 3.05
C LEU A 129 12.44 14.34 2.45
N ASP A 130 12.46 13.62 1.34
CA ASP A 130 13.63 13.45 0.49
C ASP A 130 13.34 13.92 -0.93
N ASN A 131 14.34 14.47 -1.60
CA ASN A 131 14.41 14.48 -3.06
C ASN A 131 15.21 13.25 -3.52
N VAL A 132 14.55 12.35 -4.23
CA VAL A 132 15.13 11.11 -4.76
C VAL A 132 15.11 11.14 -6.29
N VAL A 133 16.26 10.83 -6.90
CA VAL A 133 16.37 10.67 -8.35
C VAL A 133 16.71 9.21 -8.65
N VAL A 134 15.92 8.60 -9.52
CA VAL A 134 16.08 7.22 -9.98
C VAL A 134 16.42 7.21 -11.47
N SER A 135 17.44 6.45 -11.84
CA SER A 135 17.75 6.07 -13.21
C SER A 135 17.08 4.74 -13.53
N ILE A 136 16.40 4.70 -14.68
CA ILE A 136 15.67 3.54 -15.18
C ILE A 136 16.42 2.99 -16.40
N PRO A 137 16.67 1.67 -16.44
CA PRO A 137 17.40 1.06 -17.55
C PRO A 137 16.68 1.28 -18.88
N PRO A 138 17.42 1.32 -19.99
CA PRO A 138 16.84 1.53 -21.31
C PRO A 138 15.91 0.38 -21.70
N LEU A 139 14.92 0.66 -22.55
CA LEU A 139 13.86 -0.31 -22.90
C LEU A 139 14.37 -1.65 -23.46
N HIS A 140 15.55 -1.69 -24.08
CA HIS A 140 16.14 -2.94 -24.58
C HIS A 140 16.71 -3.84 -23.47
N ALA A 141 16.86 -3.31 -22.25
CA ALA A 141 17.39 -4.01 -21.09
C ALA A 141 16.35 -4.19 -19.97
N ARG A 142 15.08 -3.87 -20.23
CA ARG A 142 13.98 -4.00 -19.27
C ARG A 142 12.66 -4.44 -19.88
N GLU A 143 11.77 -4.96 -19.05
CA GLU A 143 10.37 -5.20 -19.40
C GLU A 143 9.48 -4.07 -18.82
N VAL A 144 8.50 -3.60 -19.58
CA VAL A 144 7.53 -2.60 -19.08
C VAL A 144 6.68 -3.22 -17.98
N GLY A 145 6.50 -2.52 -16.86
CA GLY A 145 5.84 -3.06 -15.66
C GLY A 145 6.76 -3.79 -14.68
N ALA A 146 7.95 -4.22 -15.13
CA ALA A 146 8.93 -4.91 -14.30
C ALA A 146 9.89 -3.92 -13.62
N ILE A 147 10.52 -4.38 -12.53
CA ILE A 147 11.59 -3.65 -11.86
C ILE A 147 12.83 -4.53 -11.90
N GLU A 148 13.79 -4.17 -12.74
CA GLU A 148 15.09 -4.81 -12.80
C GLU A 148 15.91 -4.36 -11.59
N LEU A 149 15.90 -5.18 -10.54
CA LEU A 149 16.59 -4.88 -9.30
C LEU A 149 18.12 -4.97 -9.49
N PRO A 150 18.89 -4.11 -8.81
CA PRO A 150 20.34 -4.24 -8.78
C PRO A 150 20.74 -5.55 -8.08
N PRO A 151 21.89 -6.14 -8.45
CA PRO A 151 22.33 -7.38 -7.84
C PRO A 151 22.64 -7.17 -6.36
N SER A 152 22.36 -8.19 -5.53
CA SER A 152 22.65 -8.16 -4.09
C SER A 152 24.15 -8.06 -3.77
N THR A 153 25.00 -8.36 -4.74
CA THR A 153 26.46 -8.23 -4.64
C THR A 153 27.01 -7.60 -5.91
N GLY A 154 28.08 -6.81 -5.78
CA GLY A 154 28.68 -6.08 -6.90
C GLY A 154 28.16 -4.65 -7.02
N ARG A 155 28.55 -3.96 -8.10
CA ARG A 155 28.18 -2.57 -8.35
C ARG A 155 26.88 -2.50 -9.15
N PRO A 156 25.88 -1.73 -8.73
CA PRO A 156 24.68 -1.47 -9.54
C PRO A 156 25.05 -0.88 -10.90
N ASP A 157 24.37 -1.35 -11.96
CA ASP A 157 24.59 -0.90 -13.33
C ASP A 157 23.30 -0.22 -13.85
N PRO A 158 23.31 1.11 -14.10
CA PRO A 158 22.15 1.84 -14.59
C PRO A 158 21.68 1.38 -15.98
N GLN A 159 22.52 0.65 -16.73
CA GLN A 159 22.14 0.10 -18.04
C GLN A 159 21.37 -1.23 -17.93
N LYS A 160 21.29 -1.82 -16.72
CA LYS A 160 20.68 -3.14 -16.50
C LYS A 160 19.70 -3.17 -15.34
N SER A 161 19.69 -2.16 -14.49
CA SER A 161 18.90 -2.13 -13.27
C SER A 161 18.49 -0.72 -12.89
N PHE A 162 17.42 -0.62 -12.11
CA PHE A 162 17.05 0.61 -11.44
C PHE A 162 18.14 0.99 -10.43
N VAL A 163 18.58 2.25 -10.47
CA VAL A 163 19.56 2.75 -9.51
C VAL A 163 19.15 4.13 -8.99
N VAL A 164 19.39 4.37 -7.71
CA VAL A 164 19.29 5.71 -7.13
C VAL A 164 20.51 6.49 -7.55
N THR A 165 20.34 7.68 -8.13
CA THR A 165 21.46 8.60 -8.45
C THR A 165 21.50 9.80 -7.51
N GLN A 166 20.42 10.04 -6.77
CA GLN A 166 20.37 11.03 -5.69
C GLN A 166 19.37 10.59 -4.61
N ALA A 167 19.72 10.77 -3.35
CA ALA A 167 18.81 10.66 -2.21
C ALA A 167 19.17 11.71 -1.16
N GLN A 168 18.53 12.87 -1.22
CA GLN A 168 18.85 14.03 -0.40
C GLN A 168 17.68 14.39 0.51
N ALA A 169 17.91 14.51 1.82
CA ALA A 169 16.89 15.04 2.73
C ALA A 169 16.62 16.51 2.42
N VAL A 170 15.36 16.91 2.42
CA VAL A 170 14.92 18.29 2.15
C VAL A 170 14.02 18.79 3.27
N ASP A 171 14.05 20.10 3.51
CA ASP A 171 13.06 20.78 4.36
C ASP A 171 11.86 21.25 3.53
N ASP A 172 10.90 21.90 4.18
CA ASP A 172 9.70 22.44 3.52
C ASP A 172 10.03 23.40 2.37
N ARG A 173 11.06 24.25 2.54
CA ARG A 173 11.51 25.17 1.49
C ARG A 173 12.13 24.42 0.32
N GLY A 174 12.86 23.34 0.60
CA GLY A 174 13.40 22.43 -0.40
C GLY A 174 12.30 21.75 -1.21
N ALA A 175 11.21 21.32 -0.56
CA ALA A 175 10.04 20.74 -1.20
C ALA A 175 9.29 21.78 -2.07
N GLU A 176 9.07 22.99 -1.58
CA GLU A 176 8.49 24.09 -2.36
C GLU A 176 9.34 24.41 -3.60
N ALA A 177 10.65 24.52 -3.43
CA ALA A 177 11.58 24.75 -4.53
C ALA A 177 11.57 23.57 -5.52
N TRP A 178 11.36 22.34 -5.05
CA TRP A 178 11.21 21.16 -5.89
C TRP A 178 9.91 21.23 -6.72
N PHE A 179 8.76 21.52 -6.11
CA PHE A 179 7.49 21.71 -6.84
C PHE A 179 7.61 22.78 -7.92
N LYS A 180 8.28 23.89 -7.63
CA LYS A 180 8.52 24.98 -8.59
C LYS A 180 9.33 24.55 -9.81
N ARG A 181 10.25 23.59 -9.66
CA ARG A 181 11.10 23.07 -10.75
C ARG A 181 10.40 21.94 -11.51
N THR A 182 9.90 20.94 -10.80
CA THR A 182 9.40 19.67 -11.37
C THR A 182 7.93 19.76 -11.79
N GLY A 183 7.17 20.66 -11.18
CA GLY A 183 5.76 20.87 -11.50
C GLY A 183 5.52 21.65 -12.80
N LYS A 184 6.54 22.10 -13.54
CA LYS A 184 6.31 22.90 -14.76
C LYS A 184 6.27 22.03 -16.02
N PRO A 185 5.44 22.39 -17.02
CA PRO A 185 4.52 23.53 -17.05
C PRO A 185 3.14 23.22 -16.45
N SER A 186 2.81 21.95 -16.21
CA SER A 186 1.44 21.48 -15.94
C SER A 186 0.90 21.85 -14.55
N ARG A 187 1.79 22.11 -13.59
CA ARG A 187 1.52 22.34 -12.15
C ARG A 187 0.71 21.21 -11.53
N ARG A 188 0.84 19.99 -12.09
CA ARG A 188 0.17 18.78 -11.62
C ARG A 188 1.10 18.00 -10.71
N VAL A 189 0.52 17.34 -9.72
CA VAL A 189 1.22 16.43 -8.81
C VAL A 189 0.52 15.07 -8.87
N LEU A 190 1.32 14.02 -9.04
CA LEU A 190 0.88 12.64 -8.85
C LEU A 190 1.41 12.15 -7.51
N VAL A 191 0.54 11.95 -6.53
CA VAL A 191 0.90 11.34 -5.25
C VAL A 191 0.68 9.83 -5.35
N PHE A 192 1.69 9.02 -5.06
CA PHE A 192 1.56 7.57 -4.97
C PHE A 192 1.66 7.09 -3.52
N VAL A 193 0.73 6.23 -3.12
CA VAL A 193 0.71 5.57 -1.81
C VAL A 193 0.80 4.07 -1.99
N HIS A 194 1.95 3.49 -1.62
CA HIS A 194 2.19 2.05 -1.82
C HIS A 194 1.33 1.17 -0.90
N GLY A 195 1.21 -0.11 -1.27
CA GLY A 195 0.51 -1.15 -0.53
C GLY A 195 1.35 -1.86 0.53
N PHE A 196 0.78 -2.96 1.05
CA PHE A 196 1.41 -3.85 2.02
C PHE A 196 2.73 -4.45 1.52
N ASN A 197 3.61 -4.87 2.43
CA ASN A 197 4.79 -5.68 2.13
C ASN A 197 5.81 -5.00 1.19
N ASN A 198 6.12 -3.71 1.44
CA ASN A 198 7.13 -2.95 0.68
C ASN A 198 8.17 -2.34 1.62
N ASN A 199 9.46 -2.54 1.33
CA ASN A 199 10.52 -1.76 1.97
C ASN A 199 10.62 -0.36 1.31
N TYR A 200 11.51 0.50 1.81
CA TYR A 200 11.65 1.86 1.28
C TYR A 200 12.14 1.87 -0.17
N THR A 201 13.18 1.08 -0.49
CA THR A 201 13.74 0.94 -1.85
C THR A 201 12.68 0.51 -2.86
N GLU A 202 11.86 -0.47 -2.50
CA GLU A 202 10.81 -1.01 -3.38
C GLU A 202 9.70 -0.01 -3.62
N ALA A 203 9.29 0.76 -2.61
CA ALA A 203 8.32 1.82 -2.78
C ALA A 203 8.84 2.89 -3.75
N VAL A 204 10.13 3.27 -3.62
CA VAL A 204 10.82 4.21 -4.53
C VAL A 204 10.88 3.66 -5.95
N PHE A 205 11.37 2.45 -6.15
CA PHE A 205 11.53 1.86 -7.49
C PHE A 205 10.19 1.56 -8.16
N ARG A 206 9.19 1.08 -7.42
CA ARG A 206 7.86 0.85 -7.96
C ARG A 206 7.23 2.13 -8.45
N PHE A 207 7.35 3.22 -7.69
CA PHE A 207 6.80 4.49 -8.15
C PHE A 207 7.60 5.08 -9.32
N ALA A 208 8.93 4.95 -9.32
CA ALA A 208 9.75 5.34 -10.47
C ALA A 208 9.32 4.59 -11.74
N GLN A 209 9.12 3.28 -11.64
CA GLN A 209 8.63 2.43 -12.72
C GLN A 209 7.27 2.92 -13.24
N ILE A 210 6.29 3.10 -12.35
CA ILE A 210 4.95 3.56 -12.73
C ILE A 210 5.03 4.94 -13.42
N ALA A 211 5.69 5.92 -12.80
CA ALA A 211 5.79 7.29 -13.32
C ALA A 211 6.44 7.34 -14.72
N HIS A 212 7.47 6.51 -14.93
CA HIS A 212 8.17 6.39 -16.20
C HIS A 212 7.33 5.71 -17.27
N ASP A 213 6.74 4.55 -16.95
CA ASP A 213 5.99 3.74 -17.91
C ASP A 213 4.72 4.45 -18.38
N ILE A 214 4.06 5.23 -17.52
CA ILE A 214 2.89 6.04 -17.92
C ILE A 214 3.26 7.38 -18.56
N LYS A 215 4.56 7.73 -18.59
CA LYS A 215 5.09 9.03 -19.03
C LYS A 215 4.33 10.18 -18.37
N VAL A 216 4.29 10.16 -17.03
CA VAL A 216 3.47 11.10 -16.27
C VAL A 216 3.88 12.56 -16.57
N ASP A 217 2.92 13.38 -17.00
CA ASP A 217 3.10 14.83 -17.10
C ASP A 217 2.62 15.52 -15.81
N ALA A 218 3.18 15.08 -14.69
CA ALA A 218 2.94 15.59 -13.35
C ALA A 218 4.18 15.35 -12.48
N ALA A 219 4.39 16.20 -11.48
CA ALA A 219 5.46 16.03 -10.51
C ALA A 219 5.19 14.79 -9.63
N PRO A 220 6.07 13.78 -9.62
CA PRO A 220 5.85 12.54 -8.88
C PRO A 220 6.20 12.72 -7.39
N VAL A 221 5.23 12.48 -6.51
CA VAL A 221 5.40 12.48 -5.05
C VAL A 221 5.09 11.09 -4.49
N LEU A 222 6.06 10.43 -3.87
CA LEU A 222 5.83 9.17 -3.15
C LEU A 222 5.47 9.49 -1.70
N PHE A 223 4.39 8.91 -1.20
CA PHE A 223 4.19 8.77 0.25
C PHE A 223 4.45 7.33 0.67
N THR A 224 5.41 7.15 1.58
CA THR A 224 5.79 5.81 2.09
C THR A 224 5.71 5.71 3.60
N TRP A 225 4.98 4.69 4.05
CA TRP A 225 4.65 4.40 5.45
C TRP A 225 5.42 3.15 5.93
N PRO A 226 5.57 2.91 7.25
CA PRO A 226 6.45 1.89 7.80
C PRO A 226 5.86 0.48 7.66
N SER A 227 5.96 -0.05 6.45
CA SER A 227 5.79 -1.47 6.16
C SER A 227 7.09 -2.21 6.46
N ARG A 228 6.99 -3.35 7.16
CA ARG A 228 8.11 -4.25 7.48
C ARG A 228 8.57 -5.11 6.31
N ALA A 229 7.91 -5.02 5.17
CA ALA A 229 8.25 -5.81 3.99
C ALA A 229 8.26 -7.33 4.27
N ASN A 230 7.33 -7.77 5.13
CA ASN A 230 7.15 -9.16 5.53
C ASN A 230 5.67 -9.53 5.50
N THR A 231 5.33 -10.66 4.86
CA THR A 231 3.96 -11.14 4.73
C THR A 231 3.32 -11.53 6.07
N LEU A 232 4.13 -11.90 7.08
CA LEU A 232 3.66 -12.25 8.42
C LEU A 232 3.36 -11.01 9.28
N ASP A 233 3.83 -9.83 8.89
CA ASP A 233 3.66 -8.58 9.63
C ASP A 233 2.39 -7.81 9.21
N TYR A 234 1.40 -8.46 8.60
CA TYR A 234 0.16 -7.82 8.11
C TYR A 234 -0.53 -6.95 9.16
N VAL A 235 -0.68 -7.43 10.40
CA VAL A 235 -1.32 -6.66 11.48
C VAL A 235 -0.49 -5.43 11.83
N TYR A 236 0.83 -5.58 11.94
CA TYR A 236 1.71 -4.45 12.21
C TYR A 236 1.61 -3.41 11.09
N ASP A 237 1.70 -3.83 9.83
CA ASP A 237 1.60 -2.97 8.67
C ASP A 237 0.25 -2.24 8.62
N ARG A 238 -0.85 -2.93 8.93
CA ARG A 238 -2.18 -2.31 9.02
C ARG A 238 -2.24 -1.22 10.08
N GLU A 239 -1.74 -1.48 11.28
CA GLU A 239 -1.66 -0.45 12.34
C GLU A 239 -0.70 0.68 11.96
N SER A 240 0.37 0.37 11.23
CA SER A 240 1.36 1.33 10.73
C SER A 240 0.81 2.24 9.64
N THR A 241 -0.15 1.78 8.84
CA THR A 241 -0.89 2.65 7.91
C THR A 241 -1.65 3.72 8.69
N ILE A 242 -2.49 3.32 9.66
CA ILE A 242 -3.26 4.27 10.47
C ILE A 242 -2.36 5.20 11.29
N TYR A 243 -1.26 4.67 11.84
CA TYR A 243 -0.23 5.50 12.48
C TYR A 243 0.25 6.60 11.53
N SER A 244 0.44 6.29 10.25
CA SER A 244 0.99 7.22 9.25
C SER A 244 -0.03 8.20 8.68
N ARG A 245 -1.29 8.16 9.14
CA ARG A 245 -2.35 9.07 8.67
C ARG A 245 -1.96 10.54 8.85
N PHE A 246 -1.34 10.89 9.99
CA PHE A 246 -0.90 12.27 10.22
C PHE A 246 0.08 12.75 9.15
N GLY A 247 1.02 11.89 8.74
CA GLY A 247 2.04 12.24 7.75
C GLY A 247 1.46 12.41 6.36
N LEU A 248 0.48 11.58 5.97
CA LEU A 248 -0.17 11.72 4.67
C LEU A 248 -1.05 12.98 4.63
N VAL A 249 -1.77 13.27 5.72
CA VAL A 249 -2.52 14.53 5.88
C VAL A 249 -1.58 15.72 5.73
N GLU A 250 -0.47 15.75 6.46
CA GLU A 250 0.52 16.83 6.39
C GLU A 250 1.13 16.98 4.98
N ALA A 251 1.48 15.87 4.33
CA ALA A 251 2.03 15.89 2.97
C ALA A 251 1.03 16.46 1.94
N LEU A 252 -0.25 16.07 2.03
CA LEU A 252 -1.32 16.57 1.16
C LEU A 252 -1.63 18.05 1.43
N GLU A 253 -1.60 18.49 2.69
CA GLU A 253 -1.74 19.90 3.05
C GLU A 253 -0.61 20.74 2.46
N LYS A 254 0.65 20.31 2.62
CA LYS A 254 1.81 20.99 2.03
C LYS A 254 1.71 21.06 0.51
N ALA A 255 1.38 19.95 -0.15
CA ALA A 255 1.23 19.92 -1.61
C ALA A 255 0.10 20.84 -2.09
N THR A 256 -1.04 20.86 -1.41
CA THR A 256 -2.17 21.72 -1.82
C THR A 256 -1.98 23.19 -1.43
N ALA A 257 -1.18 23.51 -0.43
CA ALA A 257 -0.80 24.88 -0.09
C ALA A 257 0.22 25.48 -1.07
N ALA A 258 1.07 24.65 -1.68
CA ALA A 258 2.11 25.10 -2.61
C ALA A 258 1.52 25.92 -3.79
N PRO A 259 2.02 27.14 -4.06
CA PRO A 259 1.57 27.95 -5.18
C PRO A 259 1.83 27.30 -6.53
N ASP A 260 2.93 26.57 -6.69
CA ASP A 260 3.30 25.90 -7.94
C ASP A 260 2.50 24.59 -8.18
N VAL A 261 1.58 24.21 -7.29
CA VAL A 261 0.68 23.06 -7.45
C VAL A 261 -0.74 23.56 -7.72
N ALA A 262 -1.31 23.17 -8.85
CA ALA A 262 -2.66 23.49 -9.27
C ALA A 262 -3.60 22.28 -9.22
N ASP A 263 -3.06 21.07 -9.38
CA ASP A 263 -3.82 19.83 -9.43
C ASP A 263 -3.05 18.71 -8.72
N VAL A 264 -3.77 17.92 -7.93
CA VAL A 264 -3.27 16.75 -7.21
C VAL A 264 -4.15 15.57 -7.59
N THR A 265 -3.51 14.53 -8.14
CA THR A 265 -4.09 13.21 -8.33
C THR A 265 -3.40 12.24 -7.40
N ILE A 266 -4.16 11.42 -6.67
CA ILE A 266 -3.63 10.40 -5.76
C ILE A 266 -3.84 9.02 -6.41
N LEU A 267 -2.78 8.23 -6.52
CA LEU A 267 -2.80 6.82 -6.87
C LEU A 267 -2.42 6.01 -5.64
N ALA A 268 -3.37 5.25 -5.11
CA ALA A 268 -3.17 4.43 -3.93
C ALA A 268 -3.35 2.96 -4.26
N HIS A 269 -2.45 2.10 -3.77
CA HIS A 269 -2.50 0.66 -4.02
C HIS A 269 -2.81 -0.11 -2.76
N SER A 270 -3.71 -1.09 -2.83
CA SER A 270 -3.96 -2.05 -1.76
C SER A 270 -4.24 -1.39 -0.42
N MET A 271 -3.49 -1.75 0.63
CA MET A 271 -3.56 -1.14 1.96
C MET A 271 -3.25 0.37 1.98
N GLY A 272 -2.52 0.89 0.99
CA GLY A 272 -2.34 2.33 0.79
C GLY A 272 -3.65 3.05 0.44
N SER A 273 -4.63 2.35 -0.14
CA SER A 273 -5.98 2.88 -0.39
C SER A 273 -6.72 3.17 0.90
N TRP A 274 -6.62 2.26 1.89
CA TRP A 274 -7.18 2.45 3.22
C TRP A 274 -6.62 3.72 3.87
N LEU A 275 -5.29 3.85 3.87
CA LEU A 275 -4.61 5.02 4.40
C LEU A 275 -5.04 6.32 3.71
N THR A 276 -5.14 6.28 2.39
CA THR A 276 -5.55 7.43 1.58
C THR A 276 -6.96 7.90 1.93
N MET A 277 -7.93 6.97 2.00
CA MET A 277 -9.30 7.32 2.36
C MET A 277 -9.41 7.86 3.79
N GLU A 278 -8.64 7.31 4.72
CA GLU A 278 -8.57 7.81 6.10
C GLU A 278 -7.95 9.22 6.19
N ALA A 279 -6.91 9.51 5.42
CA ALA A 279 -6.32 10.84 5.37
C ALA A 279 -7.28 11.88 4.74
N LEU A 280 -7.97 11.52 3.65
CA LEU A 280 -8.97 12.39 3.03
C LEU A 280 -10.15 12.65 3.95
N ARG A 281 -10.60 11.63 4.69
CA ARG A 281 -11.63 11.75 5.73
C ARG A 281 -11.19 12.71 6.83
N GLU A 282 -9.96 12.59 7.32
CA GLU A 282 -9.41 13.51 8.32
C GLU A 282 -9.35 14.95 7.80
N LEU A 283 -8.92 15.16 6.56
CA LEU A 283 -8.94 16.48 5.90
C LEU A 283 -10.36 17.05 5.80
N ALA A 284 -11.33 16.23 5.39
CA ALA A 284 -12.73 16.65 5.27
C ALA A 284 -13.32 17.04 6.63
N ILE A 285 -13.01 16.28 7.70
CA ILE A 285 -13.45 16.60 9.07
C ILE A 285 -12.78 17.88 9.58
N ARG A 286 -11.48 18.05 9.37
CA ARG A 286 -10.72 19.21 9.86
C ARG A 286 -11.11 20.51 9.16
N HIS A 287 -11.30 20.46 7.84
CA HIS A 287 -11.48 21.65 7.01
C HIS A 287 -12.91 21.83 6.49
N GLY A 288 -13.82 20.92 6.83
CA GLY A 288 -15.19 20.87 6.31
C GLY A 288 -15.30 20.40 4.85
N ARG A 289 -14.16 20.17 4.17
CA ARG A 289 -14.07 19.66 2.80
C ARG A 289 -12.66 19.19 2.48
N VAL A 290 -12.52 18.34 1.47
CA VAL A 290 -11.22 18.08 0.83
C VAL A 290 -10.82 19.32 0.00
N SER A 291 -9.52 19.57 -0.14
CA SER A 291 -9.02 20.67 -0.98
C SER A 291 -9.45 20.45 -2.45
N PRO A 292 -9.97 21.46 -3.17
CA PRO A 292 -10.39 21.33 -4.57
C PRO A 292 -9.22 21.11 -5.53
N LYS A 293 -7.97 21.27 -5.06
CA LYS A 293 -6.78 20.87 -5.81
C LYS A 293 -6.66 19.35 -5.88
N ILE A 294 -7.16 18.60 -4.89
CA ILE A 294 -7.22 17.14 -4.94
C ILE A 294 -8.44 16.78 -5.78
N ARG A 295 -8.22 16.45 -7.04
CA ARG A 295 -9.31 16.25 -8.02
C ARG A 295 -9.64 14.80 -8.27
N ASN A 296 -8.62 13.93 -8.30
CA ASN A 296 -8.81 12.50 -8.54
C ASN A 296 -8.12 11.66 -7.48
N VAL A 297 -8.78 10.56 -7.13
CA VAL A 297 -8.26 9.50 -6.29
C VAL A 297 -8.46 8.18 -7.03
N VAL A 298 -7.37 7.52 -7.37
CA VAL A 298 -7.35 6.20 -8.00
C VAL A 298 -6.99 5.18 -6.94
N LEU A 299 -7.90 4.25 -6.65
CA LEU A 299 -7.72 3.16 -5.70
C LEU A 299 -7.52 1.87 -6.48
N ALA A 300 -6.28 1.35 -6.49
CA ALA A 300 -5.91 0.13 -7.18
C ALA A 300 -5.95 -1.06 -6.24
N SER A 301 -6.78 -2.06 -6.56
CA SER A 301 -7.01 -3.26 -5.73
C SER A 301 -7.18 -2.93 -4.23
N PRO A 302 -8.09 -2.00 -3.86
CA PRO A 302 -8.15 -1.46 -2.50
C PRO A 302 -8.41 -2.54 -1.44
N ASP A 303 -7.52 -2.61 -0.45
CA ASP A 303 -7.70 -3.43 0.75
C ASP A 303 -8.53 -2.65 1.78
N ILE A 304 -9.77 -2.36 1.41
CA ILE A 304 -10.75 -1.64 2.25
C ILE A 304 -11.99 -2.51 2.37
N ASP A 305 -12.50 -2.64 3.59
CA ASP A 305 -13.83 -3.17 3.84
C ASP A 305 -14.90 -2.31 3.15
N VAL A 306 -15.88 -2.93 2.49
CA VAL A 306 -16.90 -2.21 1.70
C VAL A 306 -17.77 -1.28 2.56
N ASP A 307 -18.13 -1.68 3.78
CA ASP A 307 -18.90 -0.87 4.71
C ASP A 307 -18.08 0.29 5.26
N VAL A 308 -16.78 0.06 5.53
CA VAL A 308 -15.84 1.13 5.89
C VAL A 308 -15.72 2.13 4.75
N PHE A 309 -15.53 1.67 3.52
CA PHE A 309 -15.43 2.55 2.35
C PHE A 309 -16.69 3.39 2.18
N ARG A 310 -17.87 2.75 2.28
CA ARG A 310 -19.16 3.45 2.24
C ARG A 310 -19.24 4.54 3.30
N ARG A 311 -18.82 4.25 4.53
CA ARG A 311 -18.84 5.24 5.61
C ARG A 311 -17.86 6.39 5.35
N GLN A 312 -16.65 6.09 4.88
CA GLN A 312 -15.64 7.09 4.53
C GLN A 312 -16.17 8.05 3.46
N VAL A 313 -16.77 7.53 2.38
CA VAL A 313 -17.35 8.35 1.29
C VAL A 313 -18.41 9.30 1.82
N LEU A 314 -19.31 8.83 2.70
CA LEU A 314 -20.33 9.69 3.31
C LEU A 314 -19.72 10.82 4.16
N GLU A 315 -18.61 10.55 4.84
CA GLU A 315 -17.92 11.50 5.69
C GLU A 315 -17.00 12.47 4.94
N LEU A 316 -16.65 12.18 3.68
CA LEU A 316 -16.02 13.16 2.78
C LEU A 316 -16.97 14.33 2.43
N GLY A 317 -18.28 14.13 2.60
CA GLY A 317 -19.31 15.11 2.25
C GLY A 317 -19.52 15.24 0.74
N LYS A 318 -20.37 16.18 0.30
CA LYS A 318 -20.74 16.33 -1.12
C LYS A 318 -19.59 16.83 -2.02
N GLN A 319 -18.61 17.50 -1.44
CA GLN A 319 -17.48 18.09 -2.16
C GLN A 319 -16.22 17.25 -1.90
N HIS A 320 -16.11 16.16 -2.66
CA HIS A 320 -15.00 15.22 -2.57
C HIS A 320 -14.39 14.97 -3.97
N PRO A 321 -13.13 14.51 -4.06
CA PRO A 321 -12.50 14.19 -5.33
C PRO A 321 -13.25 13.10 -6.11
N ARG A 322 -13.09 13.06 -7.44
CA ARG A 322 -13.51 11.93 -8.27
C ARG A 322 -12.76 10.67 -7.83
N ILE A 323 -13.48 9.62 -7.46
CA ILE A 323 -12.85 8.35 -7.05
C ILE A 323 -12.96 7.34 -8.20
N THR A 324 -11.85 6.68 -8.54
CA THR A 324 -11.83 5.56 -9.49
C THR A 324 -11.30 4.32 -8.78
N ILE A 325 -12.07 3.25 -8.78
CA ILE A 325 -11.69 1.97 -8.18
C ILE A 325 -11.29 0.99 -9.27
N TYR A 326 -10.06 0.47 -9.23
CA TYR A 326 -9.70 -0.71 -10.02
C TYR A 326 -9.87 -1.93 -9.12
N SER A 327 -10.80 -2.81 -9.49
CA SER A 327 -11.06 -4.06 -8.77
C SER A 327 -10.81 -5.26 -9.67
N SER A 328 -10.42 -6.38 -9.08
CA SER A 328 -10.26 -7.66 -9.76
C SER A 328 -10.82 -8.77 -8.88
N ARG A 329 -11.83 -9.48 -9.39
CA ARG A 329 -12.41 -10.64 -8.68
C ARG A 329 -11.43 -11.81 -8.57
N ASN A 330 -10.35 -11.77 -9.35
CA ASN A 330 -9.32 -12.81 -9.40
C ASN A 330 -8.11 -12.51 -8.50
N ASP A 331 -8.12 -11.39 -7.77
CA ASP A 331 -7.03 -10.99 -6.87
C ASP A 331 -6.89 -11.98 -5.70
N LYS A 332 -5.80 -12.74 -5.67
CA LYS A 332 -5.53 -13.75 -4.64
C LYS A 332 -4.93 -13.15 -3.37
N ALA A 333 -4.25 -12.02 -3.45
CA ALA A 333 -3.69 -11.34 -2.28
C ALA A 333 -4.82 -10.79 -1.40
N LEU A 334 -5.88 -10.26 -2.01
CA LEU A 334 -7.06 -9.80 -1.28
C LEU A 334 -7.82 -10.96 -0.62
N LYS A 335 -7.81 -12.17 -1.17
CA LYS A 335 -8.38 -13.36 -0.49
C LYS A 335 -7.65 -13.69 0.81
N VAL A 336 -6.33 -13.49 0.86
CA VAL A 336 -5.55 -13.65 2.10
C VAL A 336 -5.90 -12.54 3.10
N SER A 337 -6.04 -11.29 2.66
CA SER A 337 -6.52 -10.19 3.52
C SER A 337 -7.93 -10.46 4.07
N THR A 338 -8.88 -10.88 3.21
CA THR A 338 -10.24 -11.27 3.61
C THR A 338 -10.19 -12.33 4.70
N PHE A 339 -9.40 -13.40 4.53
CA PHE A 339 -9.22 -14.43 5.54
C PHE A 339 -8.68 -13.88 6.87
N LEU A 340 -7.61 -13.07 6.81
CA LEU A 340 -7.00 -12.47 8.01
C LEU A 340 -7.90 -11.46 8.71
N ALA A 341 -8.84 -10.85 7.99
CA ALA A 341 -9.76 -9.85 8.49
C ALA A 341 -11.13 -10.41 8.92
N GLY A 342 -11.28 -11.75 8.95
CA GLY A 342 -12.51 -12.39 9.42
C GLY A 342 -13.58 -12.56 8.34
N ASP A 343 -13.17 -12.83 7.10
CA ASP A 343 -14.04 -13.14 5.95
C ASP A 343 -14.93 -11.98 5.49
N VAL A 344 -14.41 -10.75 5.57
CA VAL A 344 -15.11 -9.55 5.10
C VAL A 344 -14.72 -9.20 3.66
N ASP A 345 -15.72 -8.87 2.85
CA ASP A 345 -15.53 -8.48 1.46
C ASP A 345 -14.63 -7.24 1.36
N ARG A 346 -13.54 -7.37 0.59
CA ARG A 346 -12.65 -6.25 0.27
C ARG A 346 -13.08 -5.58 -1.01
N LEU A 347 -13.08 -4.26 -1.02
CA LEU A 347 -13.48 -3.42 -2.15
C LEU A 347 -12.75 -3.79 -3.45
N GLY A 348 -11.47 -4.15 -3.37
CA GLY A 348 -10.68 -4.56 -4.54
C GLY A 348 -11.03 -5.95 -5.10
N GLY A 349 -11.65 -6.82 -4.31
CA GLY A 349 -12.07 -8.18 -4.71
C GLY A 349 -13.57 -8.32 -4.95
N ALA A 350 -14.36 -7.33 -4.52
CA ALA A 350 -15.81 -7.34 -4.61
C ALA A 350 -16.33 -7.12 -6.04
N ASP A 351 -17.49 -7.69 -6.35
CA ASP A 351 -18.22 -7.38 -7.59
C ASP A 351 -18.98 -6.05 -7.43
N LEU A 352 -18.45 -4.98 -8.03
CA LEU A 352 -19.00 -3.63 -7.92
C LEU A 352 -20.10 -3.33 -8.95
N ARG A 353 -20.32 -4.19 -9.95
CA ARG A 353 -21.30 -3.97 -11.03
C ARG A 353 -22.73 -3.74 -10.51
N PRO A 354 -23.23 -4.46 -9.48
CA PRO A 354 -24.55 -4.18 -8.92
C PRO A 354 -24.70 -2.78 -8.30
N TYR A 355 -23.58 -2.14 -7.92
CA TYR A 355 -23.55 -0.85 -7.23
C TYR A 355 -23.23 0.34 -8.15
N GLU A 356 -23.07 0.11 -9.47
CA GLU A 356 -22.63 1.12 -10.45
C GLU A 356 -23.40 2.44 -10.35
N LYS A 357 -24.74 2.39 -10.29
CA LYS A 357 -25.58 3.59 -10.22
C LYS A 357 -25.33 4.40 -8.95
N ILE A 358 -25.27 3.72 -7.80
CA ILE A 358 -25.09 4.36 -6.49
C ILE A 358 -23.68 4.96 -6.39
N LEU A 359 -22.68 4.26 -6.92
CA LEU A 359 -21.30 4.77 -7.00
C LEU A 359 -21.23 6.02 -7.89
N ALA A 360 -21.87 5.98 -9.06
CA ALA A 360 -21.90 7.12 -9.99
C ALA A 360 -22.59 8.36 -9.38
N GLU A 361 -23.67 8.18 -8.62
CA GLU A 361 -24.34 9.27 -7.88
C GLU A 361 -23.41 9.95 -6.85
N HIS A 362 -22.39 9.23 -6.38
CA HIS A 362 -21.36 9.74 -5.48
C HIS A 362 -20.06 10.06 -6.22
N ASN A 363 -20.07 10.30 -7.53
CA ASN A 363 -18.85 10.65 -8.28
C ASN A 363 -17.71 9.60 -8.15
N ILE A 364 -18.11 8.33 -8.02
CA ILE A 364 -17.24 7.16 -7.96
C ILE A 364 -17.46 6.31 -9.21
N SER A 365 -16.37 5.99 -9.90
CA SER A 365 -16.37 5.04 -11.01
C SER A 365 -15.54 3.81 -10.64
N PHE A 366 -15.80 2.68 -11.28
CA PHE A 366 -14.96 1.50 -11.12
C PHE A 366 -14.58 0.91 -12.49
N ILE A 367 -13.43 0.25 -12.52
CA ILE A 367 -12.90 -0.49 -13.66
C ILE A 367 -12.64 -1.91 -13.20
N ASP A 368 -13.29 -2.86 -13.85
CA ASP A 368 -13.10 -4.28 -13.61
C ASP A 368 -11.88 -4.78 -14.39
N ALA A 369 -10.82 -5.10 -13.67
CA ALA A 369 -9.55 -5.59 -14.20
C ALA A 369 -9.45 -7.13 -14.13
N SER A 370 -10.56 -7.85 -13.90
CA SER A 370 -10.53 -9.32 -13.74
C SER A 370 -9.97 -10.06 -14.96
N ASP A 371 -10.10 -9.47 -16.15
CA ASP A 371 -9.66 -10.04 -17.43
C ASP A 371 -8.30 -9.49 -17.91
N ALA A 372 -7.67 -8.59 -17.15
CA ALA A 372 -6.39 -8.01 -17.52
C ALA A 372 -5.26 -9.05 -17.36
N LYS A 373 -4.30 -9.04 -18.30
CA LYS A 373 -3.12 -9.92 -18.25
C LYS A 373 -2.29 -9.59 -17.00
N GLN A 374 -2.12 -10.58 -16.14
CA GLN A 374 -1.37 -10.46 -14.88
C GLN A 374 0.04 -11.04 -15.07
N ILE A 375 1.08 -10.29 -14.70
CA ILE A 375 2.46 -10.83 -14.62
C ILE A 375 2.72 -11.33 -13.19
N ASP A 376 2.22 -10.61 -12.18
CA ASP A 376 2.22 -11.06 -10.78
C ASP A 376 1.34 -12.33 -10.56
N PRO A 377 1.89 -13.42 -9.97
CA PRO A 377 1.15 -14.65 -9.64
C PRO A 377 -0.06 -14.45 -8.71
N LEU A 378 -0.07 -13.36 -7.94
CA LEU A 378 -1.16 -13.01 -7.02
C LEU A 378 -2.26 -12.17 -7.68
N GLY A 379 -2.01 -11.62 -8.88
CA GLY A 379 -2.95 -10.76 -9.61
C GLY A 379 -3.21 -9.42 -8.93
N HIS A 380 -2.33 -9.00 -8.02
CA HIS A 380 -2.53 -7.85 -7.13
C HIS A 380 -1.87 -6.58 -7.65
N ASN A 381 -0.81 -6.73 -8.46
CA ASN A 381 -0.10 -5.64 -9.11
C ASN A 381 -0.56 -5.37 -10.54
N ALA A 382 -1.66 -6.00 -10.96
CA ALA A 382 -2.34 -5.83 -12.24
C ALA A 382 -2.28 -4.40 -12.79
N PHE A 383 -2.60 -3.43 -11.93
CA PHE A 383 -2.73 -2.02 -12.28
C PHE A 383 -1.45 -1.36 -12.75
N ALA A 384 -0.29 -1.79 -12.24
CA ALA A 384 1.02 -1.26 -12.57
C ALA A 384 1.67 -1.98 -13.76
N GLU A 385 1.13 -3.14 -14.13
CA GLU A 385 1.69 -4.06 -15.13
C GLU A 385 0.84 -4.15 -16.40
N SER A 386 -0.43 -3.73 -16.37
CA SER A 386 -1.30 -3.76 -17.55
C SER A 386 -1.24 -2.44 -18.33
N SER A 387 -0.89 -2.56 -19.60
CA SER A 387 -0.79 -1.42 -20.52
C SER A 387 -2.12 -0.66 -20.63
N GLU A 388 -3.24 -1.36 -20.49
CA GLU A 388 -4.60 -0.83 -20.53
C GLU A 388 -4.91 0.02 -19.29
N MET A 389 -4.49 -0.41 -18.10
CA MET A 389 -4.70 0.38 -16.87
C MET A 389 -3.78 1.59 -16.85
N LEU A 390 -2.52 1.43 -17.26
CA LEU A 390 -1.59 2.55 -17.44
C LEU A 390 -2.15 3.58 -18.44
N GLN A 391 -2.70 3.14 -19.58
CA GLN A 391 -3.35 4.03 -20.55
C GLN A 391 -4.58 4.74 -19.98
N SER A 392 -5.40 4.04 -19.19
CA SER A 392 -6.57 4.66 -18.55
C SER A 392 -6.18 5.68 -17.47
N LEU A 393 -5.10 5.42 -16.72
CA LEU A 393 -4.51 6.38 -15.78
C LEU A 393 -3.97 7.61 -16.54
N THR A 394 -3.23 7.39 -17.63
CA THR A 394 -2.76 8.47 -18.50
C THR A 394 -3.93 9.27 -19.10
N ALA A 395 -5.01 8.61 -19.54
CA ALA A 395 -6.19 9.28 -20.07
C ALA A 395 -6.86 10.16 -19.01
N ARG A 396 -7.02 9.68 -17.77
CA ARG A 396 -7.58 10.46 -16.67
C ARG A 396 -6.70 11.64 -16.28
N LEU A 397 -5.39 11.45 -16.26
CA LEU A 397 -4.45 12.54 -16.06
C LEU A 397 -4.57 13.55 -17.23
N SER A 398 -4.74 13.09 -18.47
CA SER A 398 -4.78 13.93 -19.68
C SER A 398 -6.11 14.65 -19.93
N GLU A 399 -7.26 14.06 -19.61
CA GLU A 399 -8.58 14.72 -19.72
C GLU A 399 -8.64 16.01 -18.90
N GLN A 400 -7.90 16.06 -17.78
CA GLN A 400 -7.72 17.28 -17.00
C GLN A 400 -6.96 18.38 -17.74
N SER A 401 -6.01 18.04 -18.62
CA SER A 401 -5.27 19.02 -19.43
C SER A 401 -6.21 19.75 -20.41
N LEU A 402 -7.25 19.06 -20.88
CA LEU A 402 -8.22 19.62 -21.83
C LEU A 402 -9.27 20.50 -21.12
N GLU A 403 -9.71 20.14 -19.92
CA GLU A 403 -10.65 20.95 -19.13
C GLU A 403 -10.02 22.25 -18.58
N THR A 404 -8.69 22.32 -18.45
CA THR A 404 -7.98 23.47 -17.84
C THR A 404 -7.37 24.47 -18.82
N SER A 405 -7.52 24.28 -20.15
CA SER A 405 -7.02 25.22 -21.15
C SER A 405 -8.13 26.16 -21.67
N PRO A 406 -8.20 27.43 -21.26
CA PRO A 406 -9.06 28.39 -21.93
C PRO A 406 -8.43 28.77 -23.27
N SER A 407 -9.12 28.41 -24.36
CA SER A 407 -8.80 28.70 -25.76
C SER A 407 -7.50 28.10 -26.32
N ILE A 408 -7.63 27.01 -27.09
CA ILE A 408 -7.06 26.85 -28.44
C ILE A 408 -7.75 25.64 -29.10
N GLY A 409 -8.43 25.92 -30.21
CA GLY A 409 -8.51 25.04 -31.38
C GLY A 409 -8.92 23.58 -31.17
N ARG A 410 -10.23 23.33 -31.28
CA ARG A 410 -10.80 22.03 -31.65
C ARG A 410 -10.38 21.67 -33.09
N SER A 411 -9.14 21.23 -33.28
CA SER A 411 -8.69 20.56 -34.51
C SER A 411 -7.30 19.99 -34.29
N LEU A 412 -7.18 18.66 -34.25
CA LEU A 412 -6.18 17.82 -34.94
C LEU A 412 -6.13 16.42 -34.29
N ILE A 413 -6.66 15.43 -35.01
CA ILE A 413 -6.10 14.08 -35.31
C ILE A 413 -5.60 13.21 -34.13
N GLY A 414 -5.92 11.93 -33.99
CA GLY A 414 -6.42 10.95 -34.97
C GLY A 414 -6.80 9.62 -34.32
N ARG A 415 -7.44 8.77 -35.15
CA ARG A 415 -7.94 7.45 -34.79
C ARG A 415 -6.81 6.53 -34.33
N ALA A 416 -6.65 6.37 -33.03
CA ALA A 416 -6.10 5.14 -32.46
C ALA A 416 -7.23 4.11 -32.41
N THR A 417 -7.05 2.98 -33.11
CA THR A 417 -7.93 1.81 -32.98
C THR A 417 -7.74 1.21 -31.58
N LEU A 418 -8.59 1.62 -30.64
CA LEU A 418 -8.72 1.01 -29.33
C LEU A 418 -9.36 -0.38 -29.48
N ALA A 419 -8.72 -1.42 -28.94
CA ALA A 419 -9.45 -2.61 -28.53
C ALA A 419 -10.47 -2.20 -27.45
N PRO A 420 -11.68 -2.78 -27.41
CA PRO A 420 -12.74 -2.27 -26.54
C PRO A 420 -12.45 -2.68 -25.09
N ALA A 421 -11.75 -1.82 -24.34
CA ALA A 421 -11.99 -1.74 -22.91
C ALA A 421 -13.41 -1.18 -22.75
N ARG A 422 -14.31 -1.92 -22.08
CA ARG A 422 -15.65 -1.45 -21.73
C ARG A 422 -15.51 -0.34 -20.68
N VAL A 423 -15.24 0.88 -21.14
CA VAL A 423 -15.44 2.10 -20.36
C VAL A 423 -16.93 2.39 -20.41
N LEU A 424 -17.66 2.07 -19.34
CA LEU A 424 -19.05 2.51 -19.17
C LEU A 424 -19.03 3.96 -18.68
N THR A 425 -18.89 4.90 -19.62
CA THR A 425 -19.12 6.33 -19.36
C THR A 425 -20.59 6.66 -19.65
N ALA A 426 -21.40 6.79 -18.61
CA ALA A 426 -22.73 7.38 -18.73
C ALA A 426 -22.61 8.91 -18.66
N ILE A 427 -22.67 9.55 -19.83
CA ILE A 427 -22.79 11.01 -19.93
C ILE A 427 -24.25 11.35 -19.61
N ALA A 428 -24.53 11.79 -18.38
CA ALA A 428 -25.82 12.38 -18.04
C ALA A 428 -25.86 13.81 -18.60
N ASN A 429 -26.69 14.03 -19.62
CA ASN A 429 -26.97 15.35 -20.17
C ASN A 429 -27.96 16.08 -19.24
N PRO A 430 -27.66 17.28 -18.72
CA PRO A 430 -28.61 18.04 -17.96
C PRO A 430 -29.53 18.85 -18.89
N GLU A 431 -30.82 18.79 -18.53
CA GLU A 431 -31.84 19.82 -18.71
C GLU A 431 -32.68 19.89 -19.99
N ARG A 432 -33.98 20.11 -19.71
CA ARG A 432 -34.94 20.88 -20.50
C ARG A 432 -34.67 22.35 -20.30
#